data_AF-A0A7Y2T5T2-F1
#
_entry.id   AF-A0A7Y2T5T2-F1
#
_cell.length_a   1.000
_cell.length_b   1.000
_cell.length_c   1.000
_cell.angle_alpha   90.00
_cell.angle_beta   90.00
_cell.angle_gamma   90.00
#
_symmetry.space_group_name_H-M   'P 1'
#
loop_
_entity.id
_entity.type
_entity.pdbx_description
1 polymer ?
#
loop_
_entity_poly.entity_id
_entity_poly.type
_entity_poly.pdbx_seq_one_letter_code
_entity_poly.pdbx_strand_id
1 'polypeptide(L)'
;MNTILSKSLAALLIAMPLAAAEPSSFLGVKANVAGKASYKDIKGSSTRTKIQTRALNVEVSNFGKEDIPGVKVKWWIFGHTMKDHKLVKLGQGERVVLVPARDGFKFASSKVEATGTRKHKVSSRKRPGKKSRGKKSRTTTKTVPASGKEYYGYAVEIYVGGKLVASKYSQPSFEKELHPKKQF
;
A
#
# COMPACT_ATOMS: atom_id res chain seq x y z
N MET A 1 75.25 -5.45 22.11
CA MET A 1 73.91 -5.17 22.66
C MET A 1 73.25 -4.21 21.68
N ASN A 2 72.48 -4.69 20.69
CA ASN A 2 71.01 -4.80 20.69
C ASN A 2 70.34 -3.48 21.14
N THR A 3 69.43 -2.80 20.42
CA THR A 3 68.63 -3.14 19.23
C THR A 3 67.76 -1.92 18.82
N ILE A 4 67.42 -1.84 17.52
CA ILE A 4 66.14 -1.40 16.90
C ILE A 4 65.83 0.11 16.82
N LEU A 5 66.10 0.68 15.63
CA LEU A 5 65.30 1.73 15.00
C LEU A 5 63.89 1.21 14.70
N SER A 6 62.84 1.86 15.22
CA SER A 6 61.48 1.68 14.71
C SER A 6 61.19 2.72 13.63
N LYS A 7 61.18 2.27 12.36
CA LYS A 7 60.64 3.03 11.24
C LYS A 7 59.12 2.91 11.30
N SER A 8 58.45 4.01 11.65
CA SER A 8 56.98 4.09 11.61
C SER A 8 56.55 4.29 10.16
N LEU A 9 55.93 3.27 9.57
CA LEU A 9 55.40 3.26 8.22
C LEU A 9 53.96 3.81 8.27
N ALA A 10 53.79 5.09 7.95
CA ALA A 10 52.46 5.68 7.80
C ALA A 10 51.87 5.23 6.45
N ALA A 11 50.97 4.24 6.49
CA ALA A 11 50.18 3.84 5.34
C ALA A 11 49.09 4.89 5.08
N LEU A 12 49.30 5.72 4.05
CA LEU A 12 48.34 6.68 3.53
C LEU A 12 47.21 5.92 2.80
N LEU A 13 46.10 5.69 3.50
CA LEU A 13 44.86 5.16 2.90
C LEU A 13 44.27 6.21 1.96
N ILE A 14 44.51 6.03 0.66
CA ILE A 14 43.83 6.78 -0.40
C ILE A 14 42.36 6.31 -0.39
N ALA A 15 41.48 7.10 0.21
CA ALA A 15 40.05 6.95 0.07
C ALA A 15 39.68 7.30 -1.38
N MET A 16 39.66 6.29 -2.26
CA MET A 16 39.05 6.44 -3.57
C MET A 16 37.56 6.73 -3.39
N PRO A 17 37.01 7.79 -4.00
CA PRO A 17 35.57 7.97 -4.06
C PRO A 17 35.02 6.80 -4.88
N LEU A 18 34.25 5.92 -4.24
CA LEU A 18 33.45 4.93 -4.91
C LEU A 18 32.43 5.72 -5.75
N ALA A 19 32.78 5.96 -7.02
CA ALA A 19 31.86 6.47 -8.00
C ALA A 19 30.73 5.44 -8.10
N ALA A 20 29.63 5.71 -7.39
CA ALA A 20 28.40 4.98 -7.58
C ALA A 20 27.97 5.23 -9.02
N ALA A 21 28.30 4.27 -9.90
CA ALA A 21 27.79 4.24 -11.26
C ALA A 21 26.29 4.48 -11.16
N GLU A 22 25.79 5.54 -11.80
CA GLU A 22 24.36 5.78 -11.84
C GLU A 22 23.74 4.55 -12.51
N PRO A 23 22.87 3.77 -11.83
CA PRO A 23 22.23 2.65 -12.49
C PRO A 23 21.30 3.26 -13.54
N SER A 24 21.75 3.28 -14.79
CA SER A 24 20.87 3.49 -15.94
C SER A 24 19.70 2.53 -15.74
N SER A 25 18.48 3.06 -15.80
CA SER A 25 17.27 2.42 -15.31
C SER A 25 16.99 1.08 -16.02
N PHE A 26 17.56 -0.01 -15.50
CA PHE A 26 17.30 -1.39 -15.94
C PHE A 26 16.34 -2.11 -15.00
N LEU A 27 15.83 -1.43 -13.96
CA LEU A 27 14.87 -1.99 -13.03
C LEU A 27 13.44 -1.75 -13.52
N GLY A 28 12.70 -2.84 -13.69
CA GLY A 28 11.27 -2.85 -13.94
C GLY A 28 10.49 -3.18 -12.66
N VAL A 29 9.27 -2.67 -12.55
CA VAL A 29 8.35 -3.01 -11.46
C VAL A 29 7.00 -3.43 -12.01
N LYS A 30 6.53 -4.59 -11.54
CA LYS A 30 5.17 -5.06 -11.74
C LYS A 30 4.52 -5.26 -10.37
N ALA A 31 3.26 -4.88 -10.26
CA ALA A 31 2.51 -5.01 -9.03
C ALA A 31 1.08 -5.43 -9.33
N ASN A 32 0.60 -6.42 -8.58
CA ASN A 32 -0.75 -6.94 -8.70
C ASN A 32 -1.37 -7.11 -7.33
N VAL A 33 -2.68 -6.90 -7.24
CA VAL A 33 -3.40 -6.95 -5.97
C VAL A 33 -4.06 -8.31 -5.83
N ALA A 34 -3.72 -9.01 -4.76
CA ALA A 34 -4.35 -10.25 -4.36
C ALA A 34 -5.38 -10.01 -3.24
N GLY A 35 -6.31 -10.95 -3.10
CA GLY A 35 -7.25 -11.02 -1.98
C GLY A 35 -8.72 -11.03 -2.37
N LYS A 36 -9.58 -11.32 -1.40
CA LYS A 36 -11.01 -11.55 -1.62
C LYS A 36 -11.86 -10.40 -1.09
N ALA A 37 -13.07 -10.28 -1.62
CA ALA A 37 -14.11 -9.44 -1.05
C ALA A 37 -15.28 -10.31 -0.61
N SER A 38 -15.83 -10.02 0.55
CA SER A 38 -17.04 -10.65 1.08
C SER A 38 -18.06 -9.58 1.48
N TYR A 39 -19.29 -10.00 1.72
CA TYR A 39 -20.40 -9.10 2.03
C TYR A 39 -21.18 -9.61 3.24
N LYS A 40 -21.58 -8.68 4.10
CA LYS A 40 -22.44 -8.95 5.26
C LYS A 40 -23.74 -8.15 5.13
N ASP A 41 -24.87 -8.85 5.13
CA ASP A 41 -26.20 -8.23 5.04
C ASP A 41 -26.50 -7.36 6.26
N ILE A 42 -27.23 -6.27 6.04
CA ILE A 42 -27.71 -5.38 7.10
C ILE A 42 -29.20 -5.61 7.30
N LYS A 43 -29.57 -6.06 8.50
CA LYS A 43 -30.96 -6.37 8.83
C LYS A 43 -31.85 -5.13 8.62
N GLY A 44 -32.93 -5.31 7.85
CA GLY A 44 -33.87 -4.24 7.55
C GLY A 44 -33.42 -3.28 6.43
N SER A 45 -32.34 -3.60 5.71
CA SER A 45 -31.86 -2.86 4.54
C SER A 45 -31.54 -3.78 3.36
N SER A 46 -31.59 -3.26 2.14
CA SER A 46 -31.04 -3.92 0.94
C SER A 46 -29.53 -3.71 0.78
N THR A 47 -28.92 -2.90 1.65
CA THR A 47 -27.48 -2.62 1.63
C THR A 47 -26.68 -3.68 2.37
N ARG A 48 -25.46 -3.92 1.88
CA ARG A 48 -24.49 -4.83 2.48
C ARG A 48 -23.24 -4.07 2.91
N THR A 49 -22.65 -4.49 4.01
CA THR A 49 -21.29 -4.10 4.38
C THR A 49 -20.32 -4.94 3.55
N LYS A 50 -19.41 -4.26 2.83
CA LYS A 50 -18.36 -4.90 2.04
C LYS A 50 -17.10 -5.01 2.89
N ILE A 51 -16.50 -6.20 2.92
CA ILE A 51 -15.25 -6.49 3.62
C ILE A 51 -14.24 -6.92 2.56
N GLN A 52 -13.09 -6.27 2.50
CA GLN A 52 -12.06 -6.51 1.50
C GLN A 52 -10.74 -6.83 2.18
N THR A 53 -10.21 -8.01 1.93
CA THR A 53 -8.83 -8.35 2.25
C THR A 53 -7.97 -8.13 1.01
N ARG A 54 -6.87 -7.40 1.15
CA ARG A 54 -5.96 -7.04 0.05
C ARG A 54 -4.51 -7.25 0.46
N ALA A 55 -3.70 -7.75 -0.46
CA ALA A 55 -2.24 -7.78 -0.35
C ALA A 55 -1.66 -7.42 -1.72
N LEU A 56 -0.46 -6.87 -1.74
CA LEU A 56 0.22 -6.46 -2.95
C LEU A 56 1.33 -7.47 -3.26
N ASN A 57 1.23 -8.11 -4.42
CA ASN A 57 2.30 -8.93 -4.96
C ASN A 57 3.16 -8.01 -5.83
N VAL A 58 4.42 -7.84 -5.44
CA VAL A 58 5.39 -6.98 -6.11
C VAL A 58 6.47 -7.85 -6.73
N GLU A 59 6.75 -7.58 -8.00
CA GLU A 59 7.84 -8.15 -8.77
C GLU A 59 8.75 -7.02 -9.24
N VAL A 60 10.02 -7.10 -8.85
CA VAL A 60 11.08 -6.21 -9.31
C VAL A 60 11.94 -7.01 -10.27
N SER A 61 12.15 -6.53 -11.49
CA SER A 61 12.98 -7.20 -12.49
C SER A 61 14.21 -6.35 -12.80
N ASN A 62 15.36 -6.98 -12.96
CA ASN A 62 16.60 -6.35 -13.38
C ASN A 62 16.98 -6.85 -14.77
N PHE A 63 16.91 -5.96 -15.77
CA PHE A 63 17.33 -6.25 -17.14
C PHE A 63 18.83 -5.98 -17.38
N GLY A 64 19.54 -5.54 -16.34
CA GLY A 64 20.97 -5.28 -16.36
C GLY A 64 21.80 -6.56 -16.29
N LYS A 65 23.10 -6.41 -16.51
CA LYS A 65 24.08 -7.51 -16.47
C LYS A 65 24.73 -7.69 -15.09
N GLU A 66 24.45 -6.79 -14.15
CA GLU A 66 25.06 -6.76 -12.82
C GLU A 66 23.98 -6.84 -11.74
N ASP A 67 24.34 -7.42 -10.60
CA ASP A 67 23.51 -7.46 -9.41
C ASP A 67 23.38 -6.06 -8.82
N ILE A 68 22.17 -5.71 -8.39
CA ILE A 68 21.93 -4.40 -7.76
C ILE A 68 21.62 -4.65 -6.28
N PRO A 69 22.60 -4.46 -5.37
CA PRO A 69 22.37 -4.55 -3.95
C PRO A 69 21.67 -3.29 -3.42
N GLY A 70 21.03 -3.41 -2.25
CA GLY A 70 20.48 -2.26 -1.55
C GLY A 70 19.27 -1.60 -2.23
N VAL A 71 18.58 -2.31 -3.12
CA VAL A 71 17.35 -1.84 -3.76
C VAL A 71 16.26 -1.71 -2.71
N LYS A 72 15.78 -0.49 -2.50
CA LYS A 72 14.73 -0.18 -1.54
C LYS A 72 13.39 -0.11 -2.24
N VAL A 73 12.52 -1.07 -1.94
CA VAL A 73 11.16 -1.13 -2.44
C VAL A 73 10.21 -0.60 -1.37
N LYS A 74 9.52 0.49 -1.66
CA LYS A 74 8.44 1.01 -0.83
C LYS A 74 7.10 0.69 -1.49
N TRP A 75 6.11 0.36 -0.67
CA TRP A 75 4.77 0.05 -1.16
C TRP A 75 3.70 0.65 -0.25
N TRP A 76 2.56 0.97 -0.86
CA TRP A 76 1.39 1.51 -0.19
C TRP A 76 0.12 0.87 -0.76
N ILE A 77 -0.82 0.57 0.13
CA ILE A 77 -2.18 0.20 -0.22
C ILE A 77 -3.10 1.32 0.27
N PHE A 78 -3.87 1.87 -0.64
CA PHE A 78 -4.78 2.98 -0.40
C PHE A 78 -6.23 2.52 -0.40
N GLY A 79 -7.03 3.22 0.39
CA GLY A 79 -8.47 3.14 0.40
C GLY A 79 -9.08 4.54 0.36
N HIS A 80 -10.40 4.58 0.29
CA HIS A 80 -11.17 5.79 0.50
C HIS A 80 -12.16 5.61 1.65
N THR A 81 -12.45 6.68 2.36
CA THR A 81 -13.55 6.70 3.34
C THR A 81 -14.88 6.62 2.61
N MET A 82 -15.81 5.81 3.12
CA MET A 82 -17.12 5.65 2.49
C MET A 82 -18.01 6.90 2.57
N LYS A 83 -17.68 7.83 3.48
CA LYS A 83 -18.49 9.03 3.75
C LYS A 83 -18.21 10.16 2.76
N ASP A 84 -16.94 10.44 2.52
CA ASP A 84 -16.46 11.62 1.79
C ASP A 84 -15.40 11.29 0.74
N HIS A 85 -15.16 10.00 0.48
CA HIS A 85 -14.20 9.51 -0.53
C HIS A 85 -12.77 10.06 -0.34
N LYS A 86 -12.42 10.44 0.89
CA LYS A 86 -11.07 10.89 1.22
C LYS A 86 -10.10 9.73 1.19
N LEU A 87 -8.96 9.96 0.54
CA LEU A 87 -7.90 8.97 0.45
C LEU A 87 -7.33 8.68 1.84
N VAL A 88 -7.11 7.39 2.13
CA VAL A 88 -6.52 6.91 3.38
C VAL A 88 -5.52 5.80 3.08
N LYS A 89 -4.40 5.80 3.81
CA LYS A 89 -3.43 4.70 3.76
C LYS A 89 -4.00 3.52 4.57
N LEU A 90 -4.18 2.38 3.92
CA LEU A 90 -4.64 1.13 4.54
C LEU A 90 -3.47 0.27 5.03
N GLY A 91 -2.34 0.33 4.30
CA GLY A 91 -1.10 -0.30 4.70
C GLY A 91 0.07 0.29 3.92
N GLN A 92 1.26 0.15 4.49
CA GLN A 92 2.50 0.57 3.87
C GLN A 92 3.66 -0.27 4.40
N GLY A 93 4.75 -0.31 3.66
CA GLY A 93 5.97 -0.94 4.11
C GLY A 93 7.14 -0.63 3.19
N GLU A 94 8.31 -1.02 3.68
CA GLU A 94 9.58 -0.87 3.00
C GLU A 94 10.35 -2.19 3.09
N ARG A 95 11.08 -2.53 2.03
CA ARG A 95 11.95 -3.68 2.01
C ARG A 95 13.22 -3.35 1.24
N VAL A 96 14.37 -3.66 1.81
CA VAL A 96 15.65 -3.58 1.13
C VAL A 96 16.03 -4.97 0.63
N VAL A 97 16.40 -5.07 -0.65
CA VAL A 97 16.66 -6.35 -1.32
C VAL A 97 17.86 -6.24 -2.26
N LEU A 98 18.49 -7.38 -2.53
CA LEU A 98 19.40 -7.55 -3.65
C LEU A 98 18.59 -8.06 -4.84
N VAL A 99 18.71 -7.42 -6.00
CA VAL A 99 18.06 -7.86 -7.23
C VAL A 99 19.13 -8.43 -8.17
N PRO A 100 19.14 -9.75 -8.42
CA PRO A 100 20.17 -10.38 -9.24
C PRO A 100 20.15 -9.87 -10.69
N ALA A 101 21.28 -9.95 -11.38
CA ALA A 101 21.41 -9.65 -12.80
C ALA A 101 20.48 -10.53 -13.65
N ARG A 102 19.82 -9.92 -14.65
CA ARG A 102 18.92 -10.61 -15.60
C ARG A 102 17.78 -11.41 -14.97
N ASP A 103 17.48 -11.18 -13.71
CA ASP A 103 16.44 -11.87 -12.96
C ASP A 103 15.59 -10.88 -12.16
N GLY A 104 14.68 -11.37 -11.31
CA GLY A 104 13.83 -10.55 -10.49
C GLY A 104 13.63 -11.06 -9.08
N PHE A 105 13.18 -10.14 -8.23
CA PHE A 105 12.78 -10.41 -6.86
C PHE A 105 11.26 -10.29 -6.73
N LYS A 106 10.63 -11.28 -6.09
CA LYS A 106 9.18 -11.31 -5.85
C LYS A 106 8.88 -11.36 -4.37
N PHE A 107 7.92 -10.55 -3.93
CA PHE A 107 7.39 -10.65 -2.58
C PHE A 107 5.92 -10.23 -2.50
N ALA A 108 5.25 -10.65 -1.43
CA ALA A 108 3.93 -10.18 -1.06
C ALA A 108 4.03 -9.21 0.12
N SER A 109 3.24 -8.13 0.08
CA SER A 109 3.06 -7.23 1.21
C SER A 109 2.31 -7.92 2.36
N SER A 110 2.26 -7.26 3.52
CA SER A 110 1.31 -7.64 4.55
C SER A 110 -0.13 -7.47 4.05
N LYS A 111 -1.03 -8.33 4.55
CA LYS A 111 -2.46 -8.27 4.25
C LYS A 111 -3.09 -7.09 4.98
N VAL A 112 -3.94 -6.35 4.29
CA VAL A 112 -4.77 -5.28 4.86
C VAL A 112 -6.24 -5.62 4.71
N GLU A 113 -7.05 -5.16 5.65
CA GLU A 113 -8.50 -5.28 5.61
C GLU A 113 -9.16 -3.90 5.55
N ALA A 114 -10.14 -3.75 4.67
CA ALA A 114 -10.98 -2.57 4.57
C ALA A 114 -12.46 -2.99 4.62
N THR A 115 -13.20 -2.38 5.53
CA THR A 115 -14.63 -2.64 5.71
C THR A 115 -15.41 -1.36 5.54
N GLY A 116 -16.38 -1.38 4.61
CA GLY A 116 -17.14 -0.21 4.19
C GLY A 116 -18.62 -0.51 4.00
N THR A 117 -19.46 0.42 4.47
CA THR A 117 -20.91 0.37 4.35
C THR A 117 -21.39 1.64 3.68
N ARG A 118 -22.15 1.51 2.60
CA ARG A 118 -22.76 2.66 1.90
C ARG A 118 -23.90 3.24 2.73
N LYS A 119 -24.23 4.51 2.48
CA LYS A 119 -25.41 5.17 3.04
C LYS A 119 -26.64 4.36 2.64
N HIS A 120 -27.51 4.08 3.60
CA HIS A 120 -28.67 3.22 3.37
C HIS A 120 -29.84 3.56 4.27
N LYS A 121 -31.00 2.99 3.95
CA LYS A 121 -32.20 3.09 4.76
C LYS A 121 -32.44 1.77 5.48
N VAL A 122 -32.77 1.83 6.76
CA VAL A 122 -33.19 0.69 7.58
C VAL A 122 -34.65 0.86 7.92
N SER A 123 -35.46 -0.12 7.54
CA SER A 123 -36.88 -0.18 7.85
C SER A 123 -37.14 -1.14 9.00
N SER A 124 -37.99 -0.73 9.94
CA SER A 124 -38.50 -1.59 11.00
C SER A 124 -40.01 -1.56 11.01
N ARG A 125 -40.62 -2.74 11.15
CA ARG A 125 -42.08 -2.88 11.25
C ARG A 125 -42.41 -3.13 12.72
N LYS A 126 -43.08 -2.17 13.37
CA LYS A 126 -43.63 -2.42 14.70
C LYS A 126 -44.91 -3.24 14.52
N ARG A 127 -44.87 -4.52 14.92
CA ARG A 127 -46.08 -5.35 14.93
C ARG A 127 -47.04 -4.78 15.98
N PRO A 128 -48.34 -4.65 15.66
CA PRO A 128 -49.33 -4.33 16.67
C PRO A 128 -49.31 -5.42 17.76
N GLY A 129 -49.40 -5.01 19.02
CA GLY A 129 -49.45 -5.96 20.13
C GLY A 129 -50.67 -6.87 20.03
N LYS A 130 -50.60 -8.04 20.69
CA LYS A 130 -51.64 -9.10 20.67
C LYS A 130 -53.06 -8.60 21.01
N LYS A 131 -53.19 -7.44 21.68
CA LYS A 131 -54.45 -6.77 22.05
C LYS A 131 -54.99 -5.76 21.01
N SER A 132 -54.29 -5.51 19.90
CA SER A 132 -54.69 -4.52 18.89
C SER A 132 -55.16 -5.19 17.60
N ARG A 133 -56.31 -5.88 17.65
CA ARG A 133 -57.04 -6.34 16.45
C ARG A 133 -57.46 -5.11 15.62
N GLY A 134 -56.98 -4.99 14.38
CA GLY A 134 -57.40 -3.97 13.41
C GLY A 134 -56.44 -2.79 13.15
N LYS A 135 -55.34 -2.61 13.91
CA LYS A 135 -54.38 -1.52 13.63
C LYS A 135 -53.37 -1.93 12.55
N LYS A 136 -53.27 -1.14 11.47
CA LYS A 136 -52.25 -1.33 10.42
C LYS A 136 -50.84 -1.20 11.02
N SER A 137 -49.94 -2.13 10.69
CA SER A 137 -48.55 -2.06 11.15
C SER A 137 -47.87 -0.80 10.61
N ARG A 138 -47.26 0.01 11.49
CA ARG A 138 -46.50 1.19 11.07
C ARG A 138 -45.07 0.77 10.75
N THR A 139 -44.63 1.04 9.52
CA THR A 139 -43.23 0.92 9.11
C THR A 139 -42.54 2.25 9.39
N THR A 140 -41.44 2.21 10.12
CA THR A 140 -40.56 3.37 10.31
C THR A 140 -39.26 3.15 9.55
N THR A 141 -38.79 4.18 8.86
CA THR A 141 -37.55 4.14 8.08
C THR A 141 -36.56 5.16 8.65
N LYS A 142 -35.32 4.73 8.89
CA LYS A 142 -34.21 5.59 9.31
C LYS A 142 -33.13 5.58 8.24
N THR A 143 -32.54 6.74 7.97
CA THR A 143 -31.37 6.85 7.09
C THR A 143 -30.11 6.70 7.92
N VAL A 144 -29.24 5.77 7.55
CA VAL A 144 -27.94 5.52 8.15
C VAL A 144 -26.86 6.07 7.20
N PRO A 145 -25.95 6.96 7.67
CA PRO A 145 -24.89 7.49 6.84
C PRO A 145 -23.89 6.39 6.43
N ALA A 146 -23.11 6.65 5.39
CA ALA A 146 -22.03 5.77 4.99
C ALA A 146 -20.93 5.73 6.07
N SER A 147 -20.27 4.59 6.24
CA SER A 147 -19.26 4.37 7.27
C SER A 147 -18.16 3.42 6.80
N GLY A 148 -16.98 3.54 7.39
CA GLY A 148 -15.85 2.66 7.11
C GLY A 148 -15.02 3.10 5.90
N LYS A 149 -14.20 2.17 5.40
CA LYS A 149 -13.23 2.38 4.33
C LYS A 149 -13.36 1.29 3.28
N GLU A 150 -13.03 1.61 2.04
CA GLU A 150 -13.00 0.63 0.94
C GLU A 150 -11.66 0.76 0.20
N TYR A 151 -11.11 -0.36 -0.25
CA TYR A 151 -9.89 -0.39 -1.05
C TYR A 151 -10.08 0.42 -2.34
N TYR A 152 -9.06 1.21 -2.66
CA TYR A 152 -9.10 2.14 -3.78
C TYR A 152 -7.94 1.92 -4.75
N GLY A 153 -6.74 1.61 -4.26
CA GLY A 153 -5.58 1.44 -5.13
C GLY A 153 -4.28 1.09 -4.40
N TYR A 154 -3.17 1.09 -5.12
CA TYR A 154 -1.83 0.85 -4.59
C TYR A 154 -0.78 1.75 -5.26
N ALA A 155 0.36 1.87 -4.61
CA ALA A 155 1.59 2.45 -5.16
C ALA A 155 2.80 1.59 -4.78
N VAL A 156 3.78 1.51 -5.68
CA VAL A 156 5.09 0.92 -5.45
C VAL A 156 6.15 1.84 -6.01
N GLU A 157 7.20 2.08 -5.25
CA GLU A 157 8.34 2.89 -5.63
C GLU A 157 9.63 2.13 -5.32
N ILE A 158 10.58 2.20 -6.24
CA ILE A 158 11.86 1.53 -6.13
C ILE A 158 12.95 2.58 -6.11
N TYR A 159 13.80 2.51 -5.11
CA TYR A 159 14.90 3.40 -4.88
C TYR A 159 16.23 2.67 -4.91
N VAL A 160 17.23 3.27 -5.56
CA VAL A 160 18.62 2.82 -5.53
C VAL A 160 19.48 4.02 -5.20
N GLY A 161 20.34 3.90 -4.18
CA GLY A 161 21.16 5.04 -3.71
C GLY A 161 20.34 6.27 -3.32
N GLY A 162 19.09 6.09 -2.88
CA GLY A 162 18.18 7.19 -2.53
C GLY A 162 17.46 7.85 -3.71
N LYS A 163 17.77 7.48 -4.96
CA LYS A 163 17.09 7.98 -6.16
C LYS A 163 15.94 7.06 -6.57
N LEU A 164 14.79 7.63 -6.92
CA LEU A 164 13.67 6.86 -7.47
C LEU A 164 14.03 6.39 -8.88
N VAL A 165 14.07 5.07 -9.10
CA VAL A 165 14.46 4.48 -10.39
C VAL A 165 13.30 3.85 -11.14
N ALA A 166 12.27 3.40 -10.42
CA ALA A 166 11.06 2.83 -11.02
C ALA A 166 9.87 3.02 -10.08
N SER A 167 8.68 3.17 -10.66
CA SER A 167 7.45 3.29 -9.88
C SER A 167 6.27 2.65 -10.61
N LYS A 168 5.33 2.11 -9.85
CA LYS A 168 4.04 1.65 -10.35
C LYS A 168 2.93 2.17 -9.46
N TYR A 169 2.06 2.97 -10.05
CA TYR A 169 0.85 3.45 -9.39
C TYR A 169 -0.36 2.81 -10.05
N SER A 170 -1.36 2.41 -9.26
CA SER A 170 -2.65 2.02 -9.83
C SER A 170 -3.46 3.23 -10.32
N GLN A 171 -3.12 4.43 -9.83
CA GLN A 171 -3.70 5.69 -10.26
C GLN A 171 -2.62 6.79 -10.34
N PRO A 172 -2.65 7.66 -11.37
CA PRO A 172 -1.68 8.75 -11.51
C PRO A 172 -1.72 9.77 -10.35
N SER A 173 -2.85 9.91 -9.67
CA SER A 173 -3.02 10.83 -8.54
C SER A 173 -2.13 10.49 -7.34
N PHE A 174 -1.74 9.23 -7.15
CA PHE A 174 -0.95 8.80 -6.01
C PHE A 174 0.49 9.30 -6.04
N GLU A 175 1.03 9.55 -7.23
CA GLU A 175 2.36 10.16 -7.35
C GLU A 175 2.38 11.53 -6.69
N LYS A 176 1.36 12.36 -6.94
CA LYS A 176 1.21 13.70 -6.34
C LYS A 176 0.97 13.65 -4.84
N GLU A 177 0.25 12.63 -4.38
CA GLU A 177 -0.03 12.42 -2.95
C GLU A 177 1.24 12.02 -2.18
N LEU A 178 2.09 11.18 -2.79
CA LEU A 178 3.33 10.73 -2.17
C LEU A 178 4.44 11.78 -2.27
N HIS A 179 4.46 12.54 -3.37
CA HIS A 179 5.43 13.60 -3.64
C HIS A 179 4.72 14.93 -3.86
N PRO A 180 4.15 15.55 -2.81
CA PRO A 180 3.55 16.86 -2.95
C PRO A 180 4.63 17.87 -3.36
N LYS A 181 4.47 18.50 -4.52
CA LYS A 181 5.34 19.61 -4.92
C LYS A 181 5.21 20.69 -3.85
N LYS A 182 6.32 21.02 -3.18
CA LYS A 182 6.37 22.22 -2.32
C LYS A 182 6.05 23.41 -3.22
N GLN A 183 4.89 24.02 -2.99
CA GLN A 183 4.59 25.32 -3.58
C GLN A 183 5.49 26.33 -2.84
N PHE A 184 6.38 26.96 -3.60
CA PHE A 184 7.19 28.09 -3.17
C PHE A 184 6.40 29.37 -3.42
#